data_AF-A0A0N5C6T3-F1
#
_entry.id   AF-A0A0N5C6T3-F1
#
_cell.length_a   1.000
_cell.length_b   1.000
_cell.length_c   1.000
_cell.angle_alpha   90.00
_cell.angle_beta   90.00
_cell.angle_gamma   90.00
#
_symmetry.space_group_name_H-M   'P 1'
#
loop_
_entity.id
_entity.type
_entity.pdbx_description
1 polymer ?
#
loop_
_entity_poly.entity_id
_entity_poly.type
_entity_poly.pdbx_seq_one_letter_code
_entity_poly.pdbx_strand_id
1 'polypeptide(L)' 'MLSKRELRVNFLHEFKLRRNRVEAYRNIVNANGEGSTSERFLRRWFEKFQRVKFDLNNEEARLEYI' A
#
# COMPACT_ATOMS: atom_id res chain seq x y z
N MET A 1 -12.92 5.62 8.54
CA MET A 1 -12.29 4.51 7.77
C MET A 1 -11.36 5.13 6.75
N LEU A 2 -10.12 4.64 6.63
CA LEU A 2 -9.20 5.13 5.60
C LEU A 2 -9.75 4.82 4.21
N SER A 3 -9.58 5.76 3.30
CA SER A 3 -9.83 5.54 1.88
C SER A 3 -8.86 4.50 1.31
N LYS A 4 -9.25 3.90 0.18
CA LYS A 4 -8.35 2.99 -0.56
C LYS A 4 -7.06 3.68 -0.99
N ARG A 5 -7.07 5.00 -1.23
CA ARG A 5 -5.87 5.77 -1.61
C ARG A 5 -4.92 5.90 -0.44
N GLU A 6 -5.41 6.31 0.73
CA GLU A 6 -4.59 6.43 1.94
C GLU A 6 -3.97 5.08 2.35
N LEU A 7 -4.73 3.98 2.26
CA LEU A 7 -4.19 2.64 2.49
C LEU A 7 -3.04 2.27 1.54
N ARG A 8 -3.15 2.64 0.26
CA ARG A 8 -2.08 2.38 -0.73
C ARG A 8 -0.83 3.20 -0.44
N VAL A 9 -0.99 4.44 0.00
CA VAL A 9 0.13 5.30 0.43
C VAL A 9 0.87 4.64 1.61
N ASN A 10 0.12 4.13 2.59
CA ASN A 10 0.69 3.40 3.72
C ASN A 10 1.43 2.13 3.25
N PHE A 11 0.84 1.33 2.35
CA PHE A 11 1.53 0.14 1.80
C PHE A 11 2.83 0.50 1.10
N LEU A 12 2.83 1.58 0.32
CA LEU A 12 4.01 1.99 -0.41
C LEU A 12 5.09 2.52 0.53
N HIS A 13 4.70 3.24 1.59
CA HIS A 13 5.63 3.68 2.63
C HIS A 13 6.35 2.47 3.26
N GLU A 14 5.61 1.47 3.74
CA GLU A 14 6.17 0.23 4.28
C GLU A 14 7.07 -0.50 3.27
N PHE A 15 6.65 -0.54 2.01
CA PHE A 15 7.41 -1.17 0.93
C PHE A 15 8.73 -0.43 0.65
N LYS A 16 8.73 0.91 0.61
CA LYS A 16 9.93 1.73 0.45
C LYS A 16 10.89 1.59 1.64
N LEU A 17 10.37 1.35 2.84
CA LEU A 17 11.15 0.98 4.02
C LEU A 17 11.70 -0.46 3.98
N ARG A 18 11.46 -1.21 2.90
CA ARG A 18 11.91 -2.61 2.72
C ARG A 18 11.39 -3.58 3.78
N ARG A 19 10.30 -3.23 4.46
CA ARG A 19 9.65 -4.11 5.44
C ARG A 19 9.02 -5.30 4.72
N ASN A 20 9.06 -6.46 5.37
CA ASN A 20 8.37 -7.63 4.84
C ASN A 20 6.85 -7.49 5.03
N ARG A 21 6.07 -8.33 4.34
CA ARG A 21 4.60 -8.24 4.34
C ARG A 21 3.97 -8.38 5.73
N VAL A 22 4.54 -9.25 6.58
CA VAL A 22 4.00 -9.52 7.92
C VAL A 22 4.21 -8.32 8.83
N GLU A 23 5.40 -7.75 8.80
CA GLU A 23 5.74 -6.54 9.54
C GLU A 23 4.90 -5.35 9.08
N ALA A 24 4.82 -5.12 7.76
CA ALA A 24 4.02 -4.04 7.17
C ALA A 24 2.53 -4.15 7.55
N TYR A 25 1.96 -5.35 7.52
CA TYR A 25 0.57 -5.58 7.92
C TYR A 25 0.34 -5.22 9.39
N ARG A 26 1.21 -5.67 10.29
CA ARG A 26 1.13 -5.35 11.72
C ARG A 26 1.25 -3.86 11.97
N ASN A 27 2.21 -3.19 11.34
CA ASN A 27 2.41 -1.75 11.49
C ASN A 27 1.15 -0.97 11.07
N ILE A 28 0.56 -1.35 9.94
CA ILE A 28 -0.63 -0.67 9.40
C ILE A 28 -1.86 -0.92 10.25
N VAL A 29 -2.08 -2.15 10.71
CA VAL A 29 -3.21 -2.47 11.61
C VAL A 29 -3.05 -1.77 12.96
N ASN A 30 -1.84 -1.76 13.52
CA ASN A 30 -1.57 -1.06 14.78
C ASN A 30 -1.78 0.45 14.67
N ALA A 31 -1.42 1.06 13.54
CA ALA A 31 -1.57 2.50 13.32
C ALA A 31 -3.03 2.90 12.99
N ASN A 32 -3.76 2.07 12.25
CA ASN A 32 -5.05 2.45 11.65
C ASN A 32 -6.25 1.72 12.25
N GLY A 33 -6.02 0.82 13.21
CA GLY A 33 -7.03 -0.02 13.83
C GLY A 33 -7.28 -1.35 13.11
N GLU A 34 -7.84 -2.30 13.85
CA GLU A 34 -8.30 -3.57 13.28
C GLU A 34 -9.37 -3.36 12.21
N GLY A 35 -9.36 -4.21 11.18
CA GLY A 35 -10.28 -4.10 10.04
C GLY A 35 -9.94 -2.96 9.06
N SER A 36 -8.91 -2.14 9.33
CA SER A 36 -8.44 -1.11 8.39
C SER A 36 -7.93 -1.70 7.08
N THR A 37 -7.39 -2.91 7.10
CA THR A 37 -6.97 -3.63 5.90
C THR A 37 -6.96 -5.15 6.08
N SER A 38 -6.73 -5.88 4.99
CA SER A 38 -6.50 -7.33 5.01
C SER A 38 -5.12 -7.67 4.46
N GLU A 39 -4.53 -8.75 4.97
CA GLU A 39 -3.21 -9.23 4.51
C GLU A 39 -3.23 -9.54 3.00
N ARG A 40 -4.33 -10.08 2.48
CA ARG A 40 -4.52 -10.35 1.04
C ARG A 40 -4.45 -9.08 0.21
N PHE A 41 -5.01 -7.97 0.71
CA PHE A 41 -4.99 -6.69 0.00
C PHE A 41 -3.58 -6.09 -0.02
N LEU A 42 -2.90 -6.07 1.13
CA LEU A 42 -1.51 -5.63 1.24
C LEU A 42 -0.59 -6.44 0.33
N ARG A 43 -0.70 -7.78 0.33
CA ARG A 43 0.12 -8.66 -0.50
C ARG A 43 0.03 -8.33 -1.99
N ARG A 44 -1.18 -8.12 -2.52
CA ARG A 44 -1.40 -7.76 -3.92
C ARG A 44 -0.70 -6.45 -4.30
N TRP A 45 -0.71 -5.47 -3.40
CA TRP A 45 -0.01 -4.19 -3.63
C TRP A 45 1.50 -4.35 -3.58
N PHE A 46 2.03 -5.11 -2.63
CA PHE A 46 3.46 -5.43 -2.56
C PHE A 46 3.95 -6.12 -3.83
N GLU A 47 3.20 -7.10 -4.35
CA GLU A 47 3.52 -7.76 -5.63
C GLU A 47 3.48 -6.76 -6.81
N LYS A 48 2.52 -5.84 -6.82
CA LYS A 48 2.42 -4.77 -7.84
C LYS A 48 3.62 -3.82 -7.77
N PHE A 49 4.05 -3.43 -6.58
CA PHE A 49 5.20 -2.55 -6.35
C PHE A 49 6.53 -3.22 -6.68
N GLN A 50 6.61 -4.55 -6.67
CA GLN A 50 7.80 -5.28 -7.11
C GLN A 50 7.90 -5.34 -8.64
N ARG A 51 6.76 -5.50 -9.33
CA ARG A 51 6.73 -5.66 -10.79
C ARG A 51 6.96 -4.36 -11.54
N VAL A 52 6.45 -3.25 -11.02
CA VAL A 52 6.63 -1.92 -11.58
C VAL A 52 7.68 -1.24 -10.71
N LYS A 53 8.68 -0.53 -11.27
CA LYS A 53 9.40 0.49 -10.51
C LYS A 53 8.38 1.56 -10.14
N PHE A 54 7.62 1.31 -9.07
CA PHE A 54 6.38 2.00 -8.80
C PHE A 54 6.70 3.40 -8.29
N ASP A 55 6.53 4.38 -9.17
CA ASP A 55 6.58 5.78 -8.83
C ASP A 55 5.13 6.27 -8.66
N LEU A 56 4.82 6.85 -7.50
CA LEU A 56 3.51 7.46 -7.22
C LEU A 56 3.19 8.54 -8.24
N ASN A 57 4.21 9.26 -8.71
CA ASN A 57 4.07 10.34 -9.67
C ASN A 57 3.59 9.84 -11.04
N ASN A 58 3.84 8.56 -11.36
CA ASN A 58 3.48 7.97 -12.64
C ASN A 58 2.05 7.40 -12.66
N GLU A 59 1.43 7.16 -11.48
CA GLU A 59 -0.01 6.82 -11.40
C GLU A 59 -0.91 8.06 -11.34
N GLU A 60 -0.42 9.23 -10.91
CA GLU A 60 -1.21 10.48 -10.96
C GLU A 60 -1.55 10.85 -12.42
N ALA A 61 -0.60 10.66 -13.35
CA ALA A 61 -0.81 10.82 -14.78
C ALA A 61 -1.81 9.82 -15.41
N ARG A 62 -2.08 8.68 -14.76
CA ARG A 62 -3.01 7.65 -15.27
C ARG A 62 -4.42 7.77 -14.70
N LEU A 63 -4.62 8.66 -13.71
CA LEU A 63 -5.91 8.92 -13.07
C LEU A 63 -6.57 10.22 -13.56
N GLU A 64 -5.92 11.00 -14.43
CA GLU A 64 -6.55 12.13 -15.13
C GLU A 64 -7.42 11.70 -16.34
N TYR A 65 -7.53 10.40 -16.62
CA TYR A 65 -8.28 9.87 -17.77
C TYR A 65 -9.30 8.77 -17.41
N ILE A 66 -9.83 8.76 -16.17
CA ILE A 66 -10.99 7.91 -15.79
C ILE A 66 -11.93 8.69 -14.86
#